data_AF-A0A9D0BEN6-F1
#
_entry.id   AF-A0A9D0BEN6-F1
#
_cell.length_a   1.000
_cell.length_b   1.000
_cell.length_c   1.000
_cell.angle_alpha   90.00
_cell.angle_beta   90.00
_cell.angle_gamma   90.00
#
_symmetry.space_group_name_H-M   'P 1'
#
loop_
_entity.id
_entity.type
_entity.pdbx_description
1 polymer ?
#
loop_
_entity_poly.entity_id
_entity_poly.type
_entity_poly.pdbx_seq_one_letter_code
_entity_poly.pdbx_strand_id
1 'polypeptide(L)'
;MNVSGILVVVTPEHIDRSVEMLQDMEGIEVHYRDDNTGRIIITQEAEHIRDEVDGLKRIKALPNVVLAEMVYHCFEDDDELIEGIPPELDEQEGVDSVPPGLND
;
A
#
# COMPACT_ATOMS: atom_id res chain seq x y z
N MET A 1 6.15 -10.00 9.51
CA MET A 1 6.26 -8.53 9.29
C MET A 1 4.87 -7.93 9.12
N ASN A 2 4.72 -6.63 9.30
CA ASN A 2 3.46 -5.92 9.08
C ASN A 2 3.61 -4.97 7.91
N VAL A 3 2.59 -4.92 7.04
CA VAL A 3 2.58 -4.08 5.84
C VAL A 3 1.29 -3.29 5.79
N SER A 4 1.38 -1.96 5.72
CA SER A 4 0.21 -1.08 5.60
C SER A 4 0.30 -0.15 4.41
N GLY A 5 -0.84 0.05 3.75
CA GLY A 5 -0.99 1.07 2.71
C GLY A 5 -1.53 2.35 3.31
N ILE A 6 -0.89 3.47 3.03
CA ILE A 6 -1.25 4.78 3.57
C ILE A 6 -1.50 5.75 2.42
N LEU A 7 -2.65 6.41 2.46
CA LEU A 7 -2.93 7.59 1.65
C LEU A 7 -2.39 8.82 2.39
N VAL A 8 -1.41 9.50 1.80
CA VAL A 8 -0.95 10.80 2.26
C VAL A 8 -1.50 11.88 1.34
N VAL A 9 -2.00 12.96 1.92
CA VAL A 9 -2.43 14.15 1.18
C VAL A 9 -1.63 15.32 1.68
N VAL A 10 -0.99 16.02 0.74
CA VAL A 10 -0.25 17.25 0.96
C VAL A 10 -0.83 18.36 0.10
N THR A 11 -0.43 19.60 0.34
CA THR A 11 -0.69 20.69 -0.61
C THR A 11 0.13 20.46 -1.90
N PRO A 12 -0.46 20.54 -3.11
CA PRO A 12 0.23 20.29 -4.38
C PRO A 12 1.57 21.00 -4.55
N GLU A 13 1.68 22.24 -4.03
CA GLU A 13 2.90 23.06 -4.11
C GLU A 13 4.11 22.45 -3.37
N HIS A 14 3.88 21.49 -2.48
CA HIS A 14 4.91 20.86 -1.66
C HIS A 14 5.13 19.39 -2.00
N ILE A 15 4.51 18.86 -3.07
CA ILE A 15 4.49 17.42 -3.34
C ILE A 15 5.89 16.83 -3.51
N ASP A 16 6.78 17.49 -4.27
CA ASP A 16 8.14 16.99 -4.50
C ASP A 16 8.91 16.86 -3.18
N ARG A 17 8.84 17.91 -2.34
CA ARG A 17 9.51 17.90 -1.03
C ARG A 17 8.90 16.85 -0.09
N SER A 18 7.58 16.68 -0.11
CA SER A 18 6.92 15.66 0.71
C SER A 18 7.29 14.25 0.27
N VAL A 19 7.42 13.99 -1.04
CA VAL A 19 7.89 12.71 -1.57
C VAL A 19 9.33 12.42 -1.15
N GLU A 20 10.25 13.39 -1.26
CA GLU A 20 11.63 13.24 -0.78
C GLU A 20 11.66 12.87 0.71
N MET A 21 10.91 13.61 1.54
CA MET A 21 10.86 13.34 2.97
C MET A 21 10.28 11.96 3.31
N LEU A 22 9.31 11.47 2.53
CA LEU A 22 8.74 10.13 2.70
C LEU A 22 9.73 9.04 2.27
N GLN A 23 10.45 9.23 1.16
CA GLN A 23 11.45 8.28 0.66
C GLN A 23 12.68 8.16 1.57
N ASP A 24 13.00 9.20 2.34
CA ASP A 24 14.06 9.19 3.34
C ASP A 24 13.67 8.45 4.64
N MET A 25 12.41 8.08 4.81
CA MET A 25 11.95 7.32 5.99
C MET A 25 12.21 5.83 5.80
N GLU A 26 12.81 5.21 6.80
CA GLU A 26 13.00 3.75 6.85
C GLU A 26 11.64 3.02 6.80
N GLY A 27 11.57 1.99 5.95
CA GLY A 27 10.38 1.16 5.78
C GLY A 27 9.25 1.83 4.99
N ILE A 28 9.50 2.95 4.30
CA ILE A 28 8.50 3.62 3.44
C ILE A 28 8.86 3.47 1.97
N GLU A 29 7.89 3.04 1.17
CA GLU A 29 7.97 3.05 -0.29
C GLU A 29 6.86 3.91 -0.89
N VAL A 30 7.21 4.80 -1.82
CA VAL A 30 6.24 5.63 -2.55
C VAL A 30 5.88 4.96 -3.87
N HIS A 31 4.62 4.54 -4.02
CA HIS A 31 4.15 3.84 -5.23
C HIS A 31 3.52 4.78 -6.25
N TYR A 32 2.85 5.83 -5.79
CA TYR A 32 2.13 6.75 -6.65
C TYR A 32 2.08 8.16 -6.07
N ARG A 33 2.11 9.15 -6.96
CA ARG A 33 1.84 10.55 -6.63
C ARG A 33 0.97 11.19 -7.73
N ASP A 34 0.07 12.07 -7.32
CA ASP A 34 -0.71 12.93 -8.20
C ASP A 34 -0.39 14.40 -7.90
N ASP A 35 0.42 14.98 -8.78
CA ASP A 35 0.93 16.35 -8.66
C ASP A 35 -0.19 17.41 -8.67
N ASN A 36 -1.37 17.12 -9.22
CA ASN A 36 -2.49 18.06 -9.25
C ASN A 36 -3.30 18.06 -7.94
N THR A 37 -3.47 16.88 -7.33
CA THR A 37 -4.31 16.72 -6.14
C THR A 37 -3.51 16.65 -4.83
N GLY A 38 -2.19 16.49 -4.91
CA GLY A 38 -1.32 16.34 -3.74
C GLY A 38 -1.44 14.98 -3.06
N ARG A 39 -2.03 13.99 -3.73
CA ARG A 39 -2.22 12.64 -3.19
C ARG A 39 -0.99 11.78 -3.44
N ILE A 40 -0.57 11.04 -2.43
CA ILE A 40 0.57 10.13 -2.46
C ILE A 40 0.11 8.80 -1.87
N ILE A 41 0.39 7.70 -2.55
CA ILE A 41 0.16 6.34 -2.05
C ILE A 41 1.51 5.76 -1.65
N ILE A 42 1.61 5.34 -0.40
CA ILE A 42 2.80 4.72 0.15
C ILE A 42 2.48 3.37 0.79
N THR A 43 3.48 2.51 0.84
CA THR A 43 3.50 1.34 1.71
C THR A 43 4.45 1.60 2.87
N GLN A 44 4.05 1.15 4.05
CA GLN A 44 4.88 1.11 5.25
C GLN A 44 5.09 -0.36 5.66
N GLU A 45 6.35 -0.74 5.85
CA GLU A 45 6.73 -2.02 6.44
C GLU A 45 7.27 -1.81 7.87
N ALA A 46 6.83 -2.65 8.81
CA ALA A 46 7.39 -2.65 10.17
C ALA A 46 7.34 -4.02 10.84
N GLU A 47 8.22 -4.23 11.82
CA GLU A 47 8.32 -5.51 12.54
C GLU A 47 7.12 -5.75 13.46
N HIS A 48 6.63 -4.70 14.13
CA HIS A 48 5.47 -4.76 15.02
C HIS A 48 4.41 -3.70 14.71
N ILE A 49 3.15 -3.99 15.07
CA ILE A 49 2.01 -3.07 14.94
C ILE A 49 2.29 -1.70 15.61
N ARG A 50 3.03 -1.70 16.72
CA ARG A 50 3.40 -0.45 17.41
C ARG A 50 4.29 0.44 16.55
N ASP A 51 5.21 -0.17 15.81
CA ASP A 51 6.14 0.54 14.93
C ASP A 51 5.40 1.11 13.71
N GLU A 52 4.38 0.41 13.21
CA GLU A 52 3.47 0.95 12.19
C GLU A 52 2.73 2.18 12.69
N VAL A 53 2.08 2.06 13.86
CA VAL A 53 1.31 3.17 14.46
C VAL A 53 2.22 4.37 14.72
N ASP A 54 3.46 4.14 15.18
CA ASP A 54 4.42 5.22 15.43
C ASP A 54 4.97 5.81 14.12
N GLY A 55 5.18 5.02 13.08
CA GLY A 55 5.51 5.52 11.74
C GLY A 55 4.40 6.37 11.14
N LEU A 56 3.13 5.93 11.22
CA LEU A 56 1.98 6.73 10.79
C LEU A 56 1.90 8.06 11.55
N LYS A 57 2.16 8.07 12.86
CA LYS A 57 2.23 9.33 13.63
C LYS A 57 3.36 10.24 13.14
N ARG A 58 4.54 9.69 12.82
CA ARG A 58 5.65 10.46 12.24
C ARG A 58 5.26 11.06 10.89
N ILE A 59 4.61 10.29 10.01
CA ILE A 59 4.10 10.77 8.73
C ILE A 59 3.08 11.90 8.92
N LYS A 60 2.12 11.72 9.83
CA LYS A 60 1.13 12.76 10.19
C LYS A 60 1.77 14.06 10.70
N ALA A 61 2.94 13.98 11.30
CA ALA A 61 3.66 15.12 11.85
C ALA A 61 4.60 15.81 10.84
N LEU A 62 4.77 15.26 9.63
CA LEU A 62 5.62 15.89 8.62
C LEU A 62 5.02 17.24 8.18
N PRO A 63 5.87 18.24 7.88
CA PRO A 63 5.42 19.51 7.32
C PRO A 63 4.60 19.30 6.05
N ASN A 64 3.56 20.12 5.88
CA ASN A 64 2.68 20.16 4.70
C ASN A 64 1.80 18.92 4.48
N VAL A 65 1.88 17.91 5.36
CA VAL A 65 0.91 16.80 5.38
C VAL A 65 -0.41 17.33 5.94
N VAL A 66 -1.44 17.27 5.11
CA VAL A 66 -2.83 17.63 5.46
C VAL A 66 -3.55 16.43 6.04
N LEU A 67 -3.30 15.25 5.49
CA LEU A 67 -3.90 13.98 5.89
C LEU A 67 -2.91 12.85 5.68
N ALA A 68 -2.91 11.88 6.58
CA ALA A 68 -2.32 10.57 6.32
C ALA A 68 -3.24 9.50 6.92
N GLU A 69 -3.84 8.65 6.11
CA GLU A 69 -4.77 7.62 6.60
C GLU A 69 -4.37 6.25 6.09
N MET A 70 -4.31 5.30 7.02
CA MET A 70 -4.06 3.90 6.70
C MET A 70 -5.32 3.33 6.05
N VAL A 71 -5.18 2.88 4.81
CA VAL A 71 -6.28 2.38 3.96
C VAL A 71 -6.42 0.86 4.09
N TYR A 72 -5.30 0.16 4.22
CA TYR A 72 -5.27 -1.27 4.50
C TYR A 72 -4.06 -1.60 5.37
N HIS A 73 -4.11 -2.77 5.99
CA HIS A 73 -3.04 -3.32 6.80
C HIS A 73 -3.12 -4.85 6.73
N CYS A 74 -1.99 -5.48 6.44
CA CYS A 74 -1.81 -6.92 6.28
C CYS A 74 -0.75 -7.42 7.27
N PHE A 75 -1.01 -8.58 7.88
CA PHE A 75 -0.07 -9.30 8.73
C PHE A 75 0.56 -10.42 7.91
N GLU A 76 1.88 -10.59 7.94
CA GLU A 76 2.51 -11.79 7.36
C GLU A 76 2.32 -13.05 8.19
N ASP A 77 1.82 -12.97 9.43
CA ASP A 77 1.65 -14.15 10.30
C ASP A 77 0.50 -15.09 9.87
N ASP A 78 -0.08 -14.90 8.67
CA ASP A 78 -0.84 -15.97 7.99
C ASP A 78 0.14 -16.89 7.25
N ASP A 79 0.82 -17.75 8.02
CA ASP A 79 1.50 -18.96 7.52
C ASP A 79 0.50 -20.01 6.99
N GLU A 80 -0.76 -19.65 6.76
CA GLU A 80 -1.66 -20.48 5.96
C GLU A 80 -1.14 -20.51 4.53
N LEU A 81 -0.26 -21.48 4.27
CA LEU A 81 0.02 -21.98 2.94
C LEU A 81 -1.32 -22.31 2.30
N ILE A 82 -1.80 -21.40 1.45
CA ILE A 82 -2.88 -21.68 0.52
C ILE A 82 -2.28 -22.66 -0.50
N GLU A 83 -2.33 -23.97 -0.18
CA GLU A 83 -1.79 -25.07 -1.00
C GLU A 83 -2.54 -25.23 -2.34
N GLY A 84 -3.59 -24.44 -2.56
CA GLY A 84 -4.38 -24.38 -3.79
C GLY A 84 -5.47 -23.32 -3.68
N ILE A 85 -6.09 -22.95 -4.80
CA ILE A 85 -7.22 -22.02 -4.82
C ILE A 85 -8.31 -22.56 -3.87
N PRO A 86 -8.80 -21.78 -2.89
CA PRO A 86 -9.86 -22.19 -1.99
C PRO A 86 -11.08 -22.70 -2.79
N PRO A 87 -11.77 -23.76 -2.35
CA PRO A 87 -12.89 -24.34 -3.11
C PRO A 87 -14.02 -23.35 -3.36
N GLU A 88 -14.16 -22.30 -2.55
CA GLU A 88 -15.11 -21.20 -2.78
C GLU A 88 -14.73 -20.30 -3.97
N LEU A 89 -13.45 -20.27 -4.32
CA LEU A 89 -12.90 -19.53 -5.46
C LEU A 89 -12.64 -20.44 -6.67
N ASP A 90 -12.68 -21.76 -6.49
CA ASP A 90 -12.51 -22.79 -7.51
C ASP A 90 -13.82 -23.08 -8.29
N GLU A 91 -14.92 -22.39 -7.98
CA GLU A 91 -16.21 -22.57 -8.66
C GLU A 91 -16.29 -21.91 -10.05
N GLN A 92 -15.21 -21.97 -10.83
CA GLN A 92 -15.28 -21.77 -12.29
C GLN A 92 -15.20 -23.11 -13.02
N GLU A 93 -16.19 -23.98 -12.82
CA GLU A 93 -16.47 -25.05 -13.78
C GLU A 93 -16.84 -24.43 -15.14
N GLY A 94 -15.84 -24.24 -15.99
CA GLY A 94 -16.01 -23.90 -17.41
C GLY A 94 -15.21 -22.72 -17.97
N VAL A 95 -14.28 -22.10 -17.22
CA VAL A 95 -13.52 -20.94 -17.74
C VAL A 95 -12.07 -21.26 -18.14
N ASP A 96 -11.62 -22.51 -17.98
CA ASP A 96 -10.32 -22.97 -18.55
C ASP A 96 -10.41 -23.23 -20.08
N SER A 97 -11.16 -22.39 -20.78
CA SER A 97 -11.15 -22.31 -22.23
C SER A 97 -10.61 -20.94 -22.60
N VAL A 98 -9.30 -20.87 -22.89
CA VAL A 98 -8.69 -19.69 -23.51
C VAL A 98 -9.55 -19.31 -24.73
N PRO A 99 -10.12 -18.10 -24.79
CA PRO A 99 -10.94 -17.70 -25.92
C PRO A 99 -10.18 -17.88 -27.24
N PRO A 100 -10.83 -18.34 -28.33
CA PRO A 100 -10.13 -18.71 -29.57
C PRO A 100 -9.27 -17.62 -30.23
N GLY A 101 -9.41 -16.36 -29.81
CA GLY A 101 -8.61 -15.23 -30.29
C GLY A 101 -7.47 -14.79 -29.36
N LEU A 102 -7.20 -15.54 -28.27
CA LEU A 102 -6.10 -15.29 -27.32
C LEU A 102 -5.01 -16.38 -27.38
N ASN A 103 -5.11 -17.31 -28.34
CA ASN A 103 -4.23 -18.47 -28.47
C ASN A 103 -3.23 -18.34 -29.65
N ASP A 104 -2.90 -17.11 -30.05
CA ASP A 104 -1.87 -16.79 -31.07
C ASP A 104 -0.47 -16.68 -30.43
#